data_AF-A0A5H9ID95-F1
#
_entry.id   AF-A0A5H9ID95-F1
#
_cell.length_a   1.000
_cell.length_b   1.000
_cell.length_c   1.000
_cell.angle_alpha   90.00
_cell.angle_beta   90.00
_cell.angle_gamma   90.00
#
_symmetry.space_group_name_H-M   'P 1'
#
loop_
_entity.id
_entity.type
_entity.pdbx_description
1 polymer ?
#
loop_
_entity_poly.entity_id
_entity_poly.type
_entity_poly.pdbx_seq_one_letter_code
_entity_poly.pdbx_strand_id
1 'polypeptide(L)'
;MTILDYIAANPGCSGGEIAAALNTPTTAINAELRRLWRSGSVIRKEPKTGGRFSYQVNPMQFGCGNPLTHLFNQLLKEARA
;
A
#
# COMPACT_ATOMS: atom_id res chain seq x y z
N MET A 1 -10.56 4.66 9.83
CA MET A 1 -9.43 4.99 8.94
C MET A 1 -8.52 3.78 8.86
N THR A 2 -8.33 3.22 7.67
CA THR A 2 -7.41 2.09 7.44
C THR A 2 -5.97 2.57 7.23
N ILE A 3 -5.00 1.65 7.22
CA ILE A 3 -3.61 1.97 6.85
C ILE A 3 -3.53 2.56 5.44
N LEU A 4 -4.29 2.02 4.49
CA LEU A 4 -4.31 2.52 3.10
C LEU A 4 -4.91 3.92 3.01
N ASP A 5 -6.01 4.20 3.72
CA ASP A 5 -6.62 5.54 3.76
C ASP A 5 -5.63 6.57 4.32
N TYR A 6 -4.89 6.19 5.37
CA TYR A 6 -3.90 7.08 5.96
C TYR A 6 -2.72 7.35 5.02
N ILE A 7 -2.21 6.33 4.33
CA ILE A 7 -1.11 6.50 3.36
C ILE A 7 -1.56 7.33 2.15
N ALA A 8 -2.82 7.16 1.69
CA ALA A 8 -3.39 7.98 0.62
C ALA A 8 -3.47 9.46 1.02
N ALA A 9 -3.87 9.75 2.25
CA ALA A 9 -3.93 11.11 2.78
C ALA A 9 -2.54 11.71 3.11
N ASN A 10 -1.55 10.85 3.41
CA ASN A 10 -0.21 11.26 3.88
C ASN A 10 0.89 10.52 3.10
N PRO A 11 1.07 10.80 1.79
CA PRO A 11 2.05 10.10 0.98
C PRO A 11 3.48 10.35 1.49
N GLY A 12 4.27 9.28 1.61
CA GLY A 12 5.64 9.35 2.10
C GLY A 12 5.76 9.20 3.62
N CYS A 13 4.67 8.90 4.33
CA CYS A 13 4.70 8.60 5.75
C CYS A 13 5.50 7.32 6.08
N SER A 14 5.99 7.25 7.30
CA SER A 14 6.70 6.12 7.90
C SER A 14 5.76 5.22 8.71
N GLY A 15 6.17 3.97 8.93
CA GLY A 15 5.42 3.02 9.77
C GLY A 15 5.18 3.53 11.21
N GLY A 16 6.09 4.35 11.75
CA GLY A 16 5.93 4.94 13.07
C GLY A 16 4.85 6.03 13.12
N GLU A 17 4.75 6.86 12.08
CA GLU A 17 3.71 7.88 11.98
C GLU A 17 2.33 7.23 11.82
N ILE A 18 2.24 6.15 11.02
CA ILE A 18 1.01 5.36 10.86
C ILE A 18 0.60 4.73 12.20
N ALA A 19 1.54 4.13 12.93
CA ALA A 19 1.30 3.51 14.23
C ALA A 19 0.77 4.52 15.26
N ALA A 20 1.37 5.70 15.31
CA ALA A 20 0.93 6.78 16.19
C ALA A 20 -0.48 7.28 15.81
N ALA A 21 -0.75 7.51 14.53
CA ALA A 21 -2.04 8.01 14.07
C ALA A 21 -3.20 7.02 14.26
N LEU A 22 -2.93 5.72 14.12
CA LEU A 22 -3.94 4.66 14.27
C LEU A 22 -3.98 4.04 15.67
N ASN A 23 -3.21 4.58 16.63
CA ASN A 23 -3.06 4.03 17.98
C ASN A 23 -2.85 2.50 17.98
N THR A 24 -1.99 2.02 17.07
CA THR A 24 -1.75 0.59 16.82
C THR A 24 -0.27 0.29 17.01
N PRO A 25 0.10 -0.86 17.61
CA PRO A 25 1.50 -1.22 17.77
C PRO A 25 2.29 -1.22 16.45
N THR A 26 3.48 -0.63 16.47
CA THR A 26 4.36 -0.52 15.29
C THR A 26 4.69 -1.89 14.68
N THR A 27 4.75 -2.95 15.50
CA THR A 27 4.98 -4.32 15.03
C THR A 27 3.83 -4.83 14.15
N ALA A 28 2.58 -4.57 14.54
CA ALA A 28 1.40 -4.93 13.77
C ALA A 28 1.32 -4.12 12.47
N ILE A 29 1.58 -2.81 12.55
CA ILE A 29 1.67 -1.94 11.37
C ILE A 29 2.75 -2.44 10.40
N ASN A 30 3.94 -2.79 10.89
CA ASN A 30 5.02 -3.29 10.04
C ASN A 30 4.72 -4.65 9.39
N ALA A 31 3.96 -5.52 10.07
CA ALA A 31 3.52 -6.78 9.48
C ALA A 31 2.54 -6.54 8.32
N GLU A 32 1.59 -5.64 8.52
CA GLU A 32 0.59 -5.30 7.51
C GLU A 32 1.18 -4.52 6.33
N LEU A 33 2.09 -3.57 6.59
CA LEU A 33 2.84 -2.88 5.53
C LEU A 33 3.66 -3.85 4.68
N ARG A 34 4.23 -4.90 5.28
CA ARG A 34 4.90 -5.99 4.54
C ARG A 34 3.93 -6.75 3.65
N ARG A 35 2.71 -7.02 4.12
CA ARG A 35 1.66 -7.69 3.33
C ARG A 35 1.24 -6.81 2.14
N LEU A 36 0.94 -5.55 2.38
CA LEU A 36 0.52 -4.57 1.36
C LEU A 36 1.61 -4.31 0.32
N TRP A 37 2.88 -4.30 0.74
CA TRP A 37 4.00 -4.16 -0.19
C TRP A 37 4.16 -5.39 -1.08
N ARG A 38 4.05 -6.61 -0.51
CA ARG A 38 4.12 -7.86 -1.30
C ARG A 38 2.94 -8.02 -2.26
N SER A 39 1.75 -7.54 -1.89
CA SER A 39 0.59 -7.55 -2.79
C SER A 39 0.64 -6.45 -3.86
N GLY A 40 1.64 -5.56 -3.82
CA GLY A 40 1.75 -4.44 -4.74
C GLY A 40 0.75 -3.32 -4.48
N SER A 41 0.07 -3.30 -3.33
CA SER A 41 -0.90 -2.25 -2.98
C SER A 41 -0.20 -0.94 -2.55
N VAL A 42 1.01 -1.04 -2.01
CA VAL A 42 1.84 0.11 -1.65
C VAL A 42 3.24 -0.02 -2.22
N ILE A 43 3.83 1.11 -2.58
CA ILE A 43 5.25 1.21 -2.90
C ILE A 43 6.02 1.66 -1.65
N ARG A 44 7.22 1.11 -1.47
CA ARG A 44 8.13 1.45 -0.38
C ARG A 44 9.38 2.07 -0.97
N LYS A 45 9.76 3.27 -0.54
CA LYS A 45 11.06 3.85 -0.87
C LYS A 45 12.08 3.46 0.18
N GLU A 46 13.20 2.92 -0.27
CA GLU A 46 14.30 2.58 0.62
C GLU A 46 15.02 3.85 1.09
N PRO A 47 15.38 3.91 2.38
CA PRO A 47 16.19 5.01 2.88
C PRO A 47 17.60 4.92 2.27
N LYS A 48 18.12 6.05 1.76
CA LYS A 48 19.46 6.10 1.15
C LYS A 48 20.57 5.73 2.14
N THR A 49 20.40 5.97 3.44
CA THR A 49 21.29 5.49 4.53
C THR A 49 20.57 5.60 5.88
N GLY A 50 20.48 4.51 6.66
CA GLY A 50 20.07 4.51 8.07
C GLY A 50 18.67 5.07 8.44
N GLY A 51 17.91 5.53 7.44
CA GLY A 51 16.62 6.21 7.62
C GLY A 51 15.43 5.26 7.75
N ARG A 52 14.23 5.83 7.89
CA ARG A 52 12.96 5.08 7.91
C ARG A 52 12.47 4.82 6.49
N PHE A 53 11.85 3.66 6.27
CA PHE A 53 11.07 3.41 5.06
C PHE A 53 9.89 4.38 4.98
N SER A 54 9.65 4.91 3.78
CA SER A 54 8.45 5.69 3.47
C SER A 54 7.54 4.92 2.51
N TYR A 55 6.23 5.12 2.68
CA TYR A 55 5.21 4.38 1.98
C TYR A 55 4.29 5.31 1.18
N GLN A 56 3.86 4.85 0.02
CA GLN A 56 2.87 5.51 -0.83
C GLN A 56 1.94 4.45 -1.42
N VAL A 57 0.67 4.80 -1.68
CA VAL A 57 -0.24 3.91 -2.42
C VAL A 57 0.35 3.69 -3.82
N ASN A 58 0.32 2.45 -4.30
CA ASN A 58 0.80 2.16 -5.63
C ASN A 58 -0.19 2.72 -6.68
N PRO A 59 0.20 3.71 -7.51
CA PRO A 59 -0.67 4.23 -8.56
C PRO A 59 -0.88 3.22 -9.70
N MET A 60 -0.02 2.20 -9.80
CA MET A 60 -0.04 1.17 -10.84
C MET A 60 -0.36 -0.19 -10.23
N GLN A 61 -1.58 -0.35 -9.70
CA GLN A 61 -2.04 -1.61 -9.09
C GLN A 61 -2.00 -2.82 -10.04
N PHE A 62 -1.96 -2.58 -11.36
CA PHE A 62 -1.85 -3.59 -12.40
C PHE A 62 -0.46 -3.62 -13.11
N GLY A 63 0.54 -2.92 -12.55
CA GLY A 63 1.88 -2.85 -13.13
C GLY A 63 1.93 -2.20 -14.52
N CYS A 64 2.84 -2.67 -15.37
CA CYS A 64 2.99 -2.19 -16.76
C CYS A 64 1.94 -2.79 -17.72
N GLY A 65 1.08 -3.69 -17.24
CA GLY A 65 -0.04 -4.20 -18.03
C GLY A 65 -1.09 -3.13 -18.26
N ASN A 66 -1.91 -3.28 -19.31
CA ASN A 66 -2.97 -2.31 -19.59
C ASN A 66 -4.01 -2.33 -18.44
N PRO A 67 -4.14 -1.26 -17.64
CA PRO A 67 -5.01 -1.24 -16.47
C PRO A 67 -6.49 -1.45 -16.83
N LEU A 68 -6.91 -1.03 -18.03
CA LEU A 68 -8.27 -1.28 -18.53
C LEU A 68 -8.52 -2.75 -18.79
N THR A 69 -7.53 -3.47 -19.31
CA THR A 69 -7.63 -4.92 -19.56
C THR A 69 -7.74 -5.69 -18.25
N HIS A 70 -6.98 -5.31 -17.23
CA HIS A 70 -7.08 -5.95 -15.92
C HIS A 70 -8.41 -5.66 -15.24
N LEU A 71 -8.89 -4.42 -15.27
CA LEU A 71 -10.19 -4.04 -14.74
C LEU A 71 -11.33 -4.77 -15.46
N PHE A 72 -11.30 -4.82 -16.81
CA PHE A 72 -12.27 -5.56 -17.61
C PHE A 72 -12.32 -7.04 -17.23
N ASN A 73 -11.16 -7.69 -17.11
CA ASN A 73 -11.08 -9.11 -16.75
C ASN A 73 -11.58 -9.39 -15.32
N GLN A 74 -11.39 -8.45 -14.40
CA GLN A 74 -11.92 -8.58 -13.04
C GLN A 74 -13.45 -8.51 -13.04
N LEU A 75 -14.01 -7.46 -13.65
CA LEU A 75 -15.47 -7.28 -13.77
C LEU A 75 -16.13 -8.45 -14.51
N LEU A 76 -15.50 -8.97 -15.56
CA LEU A 76 -15.98 -10.13 -16.30
C LEU A 76 -16.03 -11.40 -15.44
N LYS A 77 -15.09 -11.59 -14.49
CA LYS A 77 -15.13 -12.71 -13.55
C LYS A 77 -16.25 -12.55 -12.53
N GLU A 78 -16.43 -11.36 -11.99
CA GLU A 78 -17.50 -11.05 -11.03
C GLU A 78 -18.89 -11.26 -11.64
N ALA A 79 -19.11 -10.85 -12.90
CA ALA A 79 -20.38 -11.03 -13.59
C ALA A 79 -20.69 -12.48 -14.01
N ARG A 80 -19.69 -13.37 -14.01
CA ARG A 80 -19.84 -14.79 -14.36
C ARG A 80 -20.07 -15.69 -13.14
N ALA A 81 -19.79 -15.20 -11.95
CA ALA A 81 -20.04 -15.89 -10.68
C ALA A 81 -21.51 -15.76 -10.28
#